data_AF-A0A5C3MIA8-F1
#
_entry.id   AF-A0A5C3MIA8-F1
#
_cell.length_a   1.000
_cell.length_b   1.000
_cell.length_c   1.000
_cell.angle_alpha   90.00
_cell.angle_beta   90.00
_cell.angle_gamma   90.00
#
_symmetry.space_group_name_H-M   'P 1'
#
loop_
_entity.id
_entity.type
_entity.pdbx_description
1 polymer ?
#
loop_
_entity_poly.entity_id
_entity_poly.type
_entity_poly.pdbx_seq_one_letter_code
_entity_poly.pdbx_strand_id
1 'polypeptide(L)'
;MTSIPSPMNVRAEDSNDDSILTLGARRPLYVDGSPVASKSRRKKSKLHTTITEEVISTPAQPRFLDDVCNNGSPAQKIPSKKQTPRQINKAHITEEQFRLEAYAQQIFTELNKSVFEDKLPKSTILNWNKRLLSTAGRAKWHRSKEGVQTTEIELAAKILDCEERIRNTLSHEMCHLATWIIDADPKETHGKLWKTWTAKVMLKRPEITISTRHDYDISYPYQWKCELCSKVYGRFSKSIRPDECVCGSCKEGKLVPLFATRQRAPKTPKTSKMAAIKANDSPCSITPVPKVTAPGLKFCTLSESDSDIEILVNAMGSTAIVD
;
A
#
# COMPACT_ATOMS: atom_id res chain seq x y z
N MET A 1 -9.02 -45.20 18.66
CA MET A 1 -9.33 -44.11 17.70
C MET A 1 -8.70 -42.83 18.21
N THR A 2 -7.60 -42.38 17.59
CA THR A 2 -6.90 -41.15 17.97
C THR A 2 -7.54 -39.95 17.28
N SER A 3 -8.05 -38.98 18.05
CA SER A 3 -8.62 -37.76 17.49
C SER A 3 -7.55 -36.97 16.72
N ILE A 4 -7.83 -36.71 15.44
CA ILE A 4 -6.95 -35.92 14.56
C ILE A 4 -7.18 -34.43 14.87
N PRO A 5 -6.13 -33.64 15.15
CA PRO A 5 -6.29 -32.21 15.43
C PRO A 5 -6.76 -31.42 14.21
N SER A 6 -7.61 -30.42 14.45
CA SER A 6 -8.10 -29.51 13.41
C SER A 6 -6.98 -28.65 12.79
N PRO A 7 -7.08 -28.27 11.51
CA PRO A 7 -6.13 -27.37 10.89
C PRO A 7 -6.10 -26.02 11.61
N MET A 8 -4.91 -25.54 11.95
CA MET A 8 -4.71 -24.22 12.55
C MET A 8 -4.35 -23.19 11.49
N ASN A 9 -4.89 -21.98 11.64
CA ASN A 9 -4.61 -20.82 10.82
C ASN A 9 -4.26 -19.68 11.78
N VAL A 10 -3.05 -19.15 11.67
CA VAL A 10 -2.55 -18.10 12.57
C VAL A 10 -2.18 -16.88 11.76
N ARG A 11 -2.62 -15.73 12.26
CA ARG A 11 -2.39 -14.40 11.71
C ARG A 11 -1.99 -13.49 12.85
N ALA A 12 -0.87 -12.79 12.70
CA ALA A 12 -0.64 -11.59 13.49
C ALA A 12 -1.65 -10.50 13.06
N GLU A 13 -2.24 -9.79 14.03
CA GLU A 13 -3.14 -8.65 13.79
C GLU A 13 -2.64 -7.44 14.60
N ASP A 14 -1.94 -6.53 13.92
CA ASP A 14 -1.52 -5.25 14.48
C ASP A 14 -2.73 -4.29 14.58
N SER A 15 -3.06 -3.88 15.81
CA SER A 15 -4.19 -2.99 16.09
C SER A 15 -3.83 -1.51 15.90
N ASN A 16 -4.36 -0.90 14.84
CA ASN A 16 -4.30 0.55 14.58
C ASN A 16 -5.73 1.12 14.42
N ASP A 17 -6.22 1.87 15.41
CA ASP A 17 -7.50 2.58 15.31
C ASP A 17 -7.32 3.94 14.63
N ASP A 18 -7.80 4.02 13.38
CA ASP A 18 -7.86 5.27 12.64
C ASP A 18 -9.23 5.53 12.00
N SER A 19 -10.27 5.27 12.80
CA SER A 19 -11.67 5.29 12.41
C SER A 19 -12.22 6.69 12.03
N ILE A 20 -13.06 6.72 11.00
CA ILE A 20 -13.88 7.87 10.56
C ILE A 20 -15.34 7.42 10.53
N LEU A 21 -16.25 8.27 11.00
CA LEU A 21 -17.67 7.97 11.04
C LEU A 21 -18.37 8.51 9.78
N THR A 22 -18.93 7.59 9.00
CA THR A 22 -19.89 7.92 7.94
C THR A 22 -21.22 8.31 8.57
N LEU A 23 -21.83 9.42 8.13
CA LEU A 23 -23.14 9.83 8.64
C LEU A 23 -24.25 8.94 8.06
N GLY A 24 -24.69 7.94 8.83
CA GLY A 24 -25.76 7.02 8.45
C GLY A 24 -26.62 6.57 9.64
N ALA A 25 -27.94 6.85 9.55
CA ALA A 25 -29.07 6.33 10.35
C ALA A 25 -28.85 5.97 11.84
N ARG A 26 -29.45 6.77 12.73
CA ARG A 26 -29.48 6.53 14.20
C ARG A 26 -30.27 5.25 14.56
N ARG A 27 -29.72 4.42 15.44
CA ARG A 27 -30.46 3.64 16.45
C ARG A 27 -29.76 3.76 17.82
N PRO A 28 -30.46 3.54 18.96
CA PRO A 28 -30.04 4.08 20.25
C PRO A 28 -28.87 3.34 20.88
N LEU A 29 -28.02 4.09 21.59
CA LEU A 29 -27.02 3.55 22.50
C LEU A 29 -27.67 3.17 23.84
N TYR A 30 -27.38 1.97 24.33
CA TYR A 30 -27.46 1.67 25.75
C TYR A 30 -26.13 2.13 26.39
N VAL A 31 -26.20 2.85 27.49
CA VAL A 31 -25.04 3.36 28.21
C VAL A 31 -24.90 2.61 29.52
N ASP A 32 -23.68 2.20 29.83
CA ASP A 32 -23.24 2.03 31.22
C ASP A 32 -21.76 2.40 31.31
N GLY A 33 -21.35 3.01 32.41
CA GLY A 33 -20.03 3.62 32.50
C GLY A 33 -19.50 3.70 33.92
N SER A 34 -18.18 3.59 34.05
CA SER A 34 -17.45 4.01 35.25
C SER A 34 -16.01 4.41 34.89
N PRO A 35 -15.44 5.44 35.54
CA PRO A 35 -14.18 6.05 35.10
C PRO A 35 -12.95 5.53 35.86
N VAL A 36 -11.77 5.66 35.25
CA VAL A 36 -10.48 5.52 35.95
C VAL A 36 -9.60 6.75 35.66
N ALA A 37 -8.98 7.29 36.71
CA ALA A 37 -8.35 8.60 36.71
C ALA A 37 -6.96 8.65 36.05
N SER A 38 -6.67 9.79 35.40
CA SER A 38 -5.34 10.12 34.88
C SER A 38 -4.40 10.64 35.98
N LYS A 39 -3.11 10.30 35.92
CA LYS A 39 -2.04 10.96 36.69
C LYS A 39 -0.96 11.54 35.77
N SER A 40 -0.24 12.55 36.29
CA SER A 40 0.42 13.59 35.51
C SER A 40 1.96 13.58 35.65
N ARG A 41 2.62 14.22 34.66
CA ARG A 41 3.97 14.82 34.71
C ARG A 41 5.20 13.94 34.97
N ARG A 42 6.20 14.10 34.08
CA ARG A 42 7.44 14.85 34.44
C ARG A 42 8.19 15.38 33.21
N LYS A 43 8.71 16.62 33.33
CA LYS A 43 9.70 17.23 32.42
C LYS A 43 11.12 16.89 32.91
N LYS A 44 12.07 16.72 32.00
CA LYS A 44 13.54 17.00 32.09
C LYS A 44 14.03 17.09 30.63
N SER A 45 14.49 18.22 30.08
CA SER A 45 15.61 19.14 30.40
C SER A 45 16.81 18.87 29.49
N LYS A 46 17.11 19.85 28.63
CA LYS A 46 18.23 19.94 27.68
C LYS A 46 19.59 19.69 28.33
N LEU A 47 20.55 19.18 27.55
CA LEU A 47 21.95 19.58 27.65
C LEU A 47 22.51 19.78 26.23
N HIS A 48 23.37 20.78 26.07
CA HIS A 48 24.04 21.17 24.84
C HIS A 48 25.52 20.84 25.00
N THR A 49 26.16 20.24 23.99
CA THR A 49 27.62 20.15 23.94
C THR A 49 28.10 20.78 22.66
N THR A 50 28.95 21.79 22.80
CA THR A 50 29.60 22.52 21.72
C THR A 50 30.94 21.85 21.42
N ILE A 51 31.28 21.68 20.14
CA ILE A 51 32.66 21.40 19.70
C ILE A 51 32.98 22.41 18.59
N THR A 52 34.16 23.02 18.68
CA THR A 52 34.63 24.14 17.86
C THR A 52 35.76 23.69 16.93
N GLU A 53 35.86 24.40 15.80
CA GLU A 53 37.06 24.51 14.93
C GLU A 53 37.46 23.22 14.18
N GLU A 54 38.14 23.27 13.02
CA GLU A 54 38.99 24.33 12.47
C GLU A 54 38.95 24.40 10.92
N VAL A 55 39.54 25.44 10.32
CA VAL A 55 39.55 25.72 8.87
C VAL A 55 40.98 25.73 8.32
N ILE A 56 41.28 24.96 7.26
CA ILE A 56 42.55 25.05 6.51
C ILE A 56 42.31 25.02 4.99
N SER A 57 43.15 25.76 4.25
CA SER A 57 42.91 26.27 2.89
C SER A 57 43.42 25.41 1.72
N THR A 58 42.97 25.78 0.53
CA THR A 58 43.37 25.35 -0.83
C THR A 58 44.86 25.63 -1.15
N PRO A 59 45.46 25.04 -2.21
CA PRO A 59 45.48 25.73 -3.51
C PRO A 59 45.52 24.89 -4.82
N ALA A 60 44.97 25.51 -5.88
CA ALA A 60 45.42 25.59 -7.29
C ALA A 60 45.61 24.36 -8.23
N GLN A 61 45.32 24.62 -9.52
CA GLN A 61 45.52 23.77 -10.71
C GLN A 61 46.85 24.07 -11.43
N PRO A 62 47.20 23.29 -12.48
CA PRO A 62 47.80 23.85 -13.69
C PRO A 62 47.01 23.59 -14.99
N ARG A 63 47.35 24.37 -16.03
CA ARG A 63 46.88 24.34 -17.44
C ARG A 63 48.07 24.75 -18.34
N PHE A 64 48.14 24.52 -19.65
CA PHE A 64 47.23 23.96 -20.67
C PHE A 64 48.02 22.95 -21.54
N LEU A 65 47.40 22.32 -22.56
CA LEU A 65 47.77 22.56 -23.98
C LEU A 65 46.89 21.76 -24.97
N ASP A 66 46.67 22.40 -26.11
CA ASP A 66 45.74 22.11 -27.21
C ASP A 66 46.11 20.89 -28.07
N ASP A 67 45.13 20.31 -28.79
CA ASP A 67 45.19 20.27 -30.26
C ASP A 67 43.80 20.04 -30.90
N VAL A 68 43.70 20.35 -32.20
CA VAL A 68 42.48 20.46 -33.01
C VAL A 68 42.43 19.36 -34.07
N CYS A 69 41.25 18.75 -34.29
CA CYS A 69 40.75 18.55 -35.66
C CYS A 69 39.26 18.20 -35.74
N ASN A 70 38.60 18.82 -36.73
CA ASN A 70 37.18 18.66 -37.05
C ASN A 70 37.03 17.70 -38.24
N ASN A 71 36.16 16.70 -38.11
CA ASN A 71 35.53 15.91 -39.19
C ASN A 71 34.35 15.13 -38.55
N GLY A 72 33.18 14.91 -39.16
CA GLY A 72 32.76 15.27 -40.51
C GLY A 72 31.68 14.32 -41.05
N SER A 73 30.46 14.35 -40.48
CA SER A 73 29.24 13.62 -40.93
C SER A 73 29.14 12.10 -40.60
N PRO A 74 27.94 11.48 -40.67
CA PRO A 74 26.58 12.01 -40.47
C PRO A 74 25.80 11.26 -39.37
N ALA A 75 25.05 11.99 -38.53
CA ALA A 75 24.23 11.38 -37.49
C ALA A 75 23.01 10.61 -38.07
N GLN A 76 23.01 9.28 -37.93
CA GLN A 76 21.82 8.47 -38.20
C GLN A 76 20.74 8.79 -37.16
N LYS A 77 19.61 9.36 -37.62
CA LYS A 77 18.46 9.66 -36.75
C LYS A 77 17.72 8.37 -36.37
N ILE A 78 18.19 7.70 -35.32
CA ILE A 78 17.39 6.68 -34.63
C ILE A 78 16.13 7.38 -34.08
N PRO A 79 14.90 6.90 -34.38
CA PRO A 79 13.67 7.53 -33.91
C PRO A 79 13.46 7.25 -32.41
N SER A 80 14.10 8.06 -31.56
CA SER A 80 13.89 8.06 -30.12
C SER A 80 12.43 8.42 -29.82
N LYS A 81 11.59 7.42 -29.52
CA LYS A 81 10.22 7.62 -29.02
C LYS A 81 10.30 8.40 -27.70
N LYS A 82 10.10 9.73 -27.76
CA LYS A 82 10.07 10.61 -26.58
C LYS A 82 8.91 10.19 -25.69
N GLN A 83 9.21 9.41 -24.64
CA GLN A 83 8.23 9.01 -23.65
C GLN A 83 7.70 10.24 -22.92
N THR A 84 6.40 10.25 -22.62
CA THR A 84 5.79 11.33 -21.84
C THR A 84 6.30 11.29 -20.40
N PRO A 85 6.37 12.44 -19.67
CA PRO A 85 6.79 12.45 -18.27
C PRO A 85 5.97 11.50 -17.38
N ARG A 86 4.70 11.26 -17.72
CA ARG A 86 3.82 10.31 -17.03
C ARG A 86 4.22 8.84 -17.22
N GLN A 87 4.85 8.49 -18.34
CA GLN A 87 5.38 7.14 -18.60
C GLN A 87 6.71 6.93 -17.86
N ILE A 88 7.61 7.92 -17.91
CA ILE A 88 8.90 7.90 -17.20
C ILE A 88 8.66 7.72 -15.69
N ASN A 89 7.78 8.51 -15.09
CA ASN A 89 7.45 8.38 -13.66
C ASN A 89 6.85 7.02 -13.31
N LYS A 90 6.05 6.41 -14.21
CA LYS A 90 5.52 5.06 -13.99
C LYS A 90 6.61 4.00 -14.06
N ALA A 91 7.49 4.07 -15.06
CA ALA A 91 8.60 3.13 -15.23
C ALA A 91 9.54 3.18 -14.03
N HIS A 92 9.92 4.38 -13.57
CA HIS A 92 10.79 4.55 -12.40
C HIS A 92 10.15 4.04 -11.10
N ILE A 93 8.83 4.18 -10.92
CA ILE A 93 8.12 3.61 -9.76
C ILE A 93 8.14 2.08 -9.81
N THR A 94 7.98 1.47 -11.00
CA THR A 94 8.07 0.01 -11.17
C THR A 94 9.49 -0.51 -10.94
N GLU A 95 10.50 0.19 -11.45
CA GLU A 95 11.92 -0.17 -11.29
C GLU A 95 12.36 -0.11 -9.82
N GLU A 96 12.02 0.99 -9.13
CA GLU A 96 12.31 1.11 -7.70
C GLU A 96 11.56 0.05 -6.89
N GLN A 97 10.30 -0.24 -7.22
CA GLN A 97 9.56 -1.32 -6.58
C GLN A 97 10.25 -2.69 -6.80
N PHE A 98 10.71 -2.99 -8.01
CA PHE A 98 11.44 -4.23 -8.31
C PHE A 98 12.75 -4.33 -7.50
N ARG A 99 13.49 -3.21 -7.38
CA ARG A 99 14.70 -3.11 -6.56
C ARG A 99 14.42 -3.40 -5.08
N LEU A 100 13.33 -2.86 -4.54
CA LEU A 100 12.88 -3.08 -3.16
C LEU A 100 12.39 -4.53 -2.93
N GLU A 101 11.72 -5.13 -3.90
CA GLU A 101 11.30 -6.54 -3.90
C GLU A 101 12.51 -7.49 -3.88
N ALA A 102 13.52 -7.24 -4.71
CA ALA A 102 14.77 -7.99 -4.73
C ALA A 102 15.56 -7.86 -3.41
N TYR A 103 15.62 -6.64 -2.83
CA TYR A 103 16.23 -6.39 -1.53
C TYR A 103 15.56 -7.18 -0.40
N ALA A 104 14.22 -7.21 -0.37
CA ALA A 104 13.47 -8.01 0.61
C ALA A 104 13.80 -9.51 0.48
N GLN A 105 13.86 -10.04 -0.74
CA GLN A 105 14.22 -11.44 -0.98
C GLN A 105 15.65 -11.77 -0.55
N GLN A 106 16.60 -10.83 -0.74
CA GLN A 106 17.97 -10.96 -0.25
C GLN A 106 18.01 -11.03 1.28
N ILE A 107 17.38 -10.06 1.98
CA ILE A 107 17.34 -10.03 3.45
C ILE A 107 16.66 -11.27 4.03
N PHE A 108 15.55 -11.74 3.43
CA PHE A 108 14.89 -12.97 3.84
C PHE A 108 15.85 -14.16 3.78
N THR A 109 16.57 -14.31 2.67
CA THR A 109 17.50 -15.42 2.45
C THR A 109 18.70 -15.36 3.41
N GLU A 110 19.24 -14.15 3.62
CA GLU A 110 20.36 -13.89 4.53
C GLU A 110 20.00 -14.23 5.99
N LEU A 111 18.87 -13.72 6.48
CA LEU A 111 18.41 -13.95 7.86
C LEU A 111 17.93 -15.38 8.07
N ASN A 112 17.25 -16.00 7.09
CA ASN A 112 16.85 -17.41 7.21
C ASN A 112 18.07 -18.30 7.41
N LYS A 113 19.10 -18.15 6.57
CA LYS A 113 20.35 -18.91 6.69
C LYS A 113 21.11 -18.61 7.99
N SER A 114 21.23 -17.34 8.37
CA SER A 114 22.22 -16.91 9.38
C SER A 114 21.68 -16.67 10.79
N VAL A 115 20.36 -16.55 10.95
CA VAL A 115 19.68 -16.39 12.25
C VAL A 115 18.71 -17.53 12.51
N PHE A 116 17.94 -17.95 11.50
CA PHE A 116 16.91 -18.97 11.63
C PHE A 116 17.36 -20.37 11.19
N GLU A 117 18.66 -20.56 10.92
CA GLU A 117 19.30 -21.85 10.62
C GLU A 117 18.67 -22.62 9.43
N ASP A 118 18.20 -21.89 8.41
CA ASP A 118 17.44 -22.42 7.25
C ASP A 118 16.13 -23.14 7.62
N LYS A 119 15.61 -22.95 8.86
CA LYS A 119 14.40 -23.62 9.37
C LYS A 119 13.09 -22.94 8.95
N LEU A 120 13.11 -21.70 8.45
CA LEU A 120 11.94 -21.12 7.79
C LEU A 120 11.85 -21.70 6.36
N PRO A 121 10.65 -22.06 5.85
CA PRO A 121 10.52 -22.63 4.52
C PRO A 121 11.08 -21.69 3.44
N LYS A 122 11.96 -22.20 2.57
CA LYS A 122 12.47 -21.44 1.41
C LYS A 122 11.39 -21.12 0.38
N SER A 123 10.23 -21.77 0.50
CA SER A 123 8.98 -21.49 -0.22
C SER A 123 8.09 -20.43 0.43
N THR A 124 8.54 -19.74 1.50
CA THR A 124 7.80 -18.60 2.08
C THR A 124 7.58 -17.52 1.03
N ILE A 125 6.33 -17.16 0.79
CA ILE A 125 5.96 -16.17 -0.23
C ILE A 125 6.04 -14.76 0.36
N LEU A 126 6.81 -13.86 -0.26
CA LEU A 126 6.81 -12.42 0.05
C LEU A 126 5.76 -11.71 -0.82
N ASN A 127 4.55 -11.51 -0.28
CA ASN A 127 3.40 -10.99 -1.02
C ASN A 127 3.27 -9.46 -0.91
N TRP A 128 3.62 -8.75 -1.98
CA TRP A 128 3.60 -7.29 -2.04
C TRP A 128 2.20 -6.71 -2.29
N ASN A 129 1.50 -6.43 -1.20
CA ASN A 129 0.07 -6.11 -1.20
C ASN A 129 -0.20 -4.59 -1.24
N LYS A 130 -0.66 -4.10 -2.39
CA LYS A 130 -1.04 -2.67 -2.61
C LYS A 130 -2.32 -2.23 -1.88
N ARG A 131 -3.02 -3.16 -1.21
CA ARG A 131 -4.24 -2.97 -0.40
C ARG A 131 -4.00 -3.13 1.10
N LEU A 132 -2.81 -3.56 1.54
CA LEU A 132 -2.41 -3.51 2.93
C LEU A 132 -2.02 -2.05 3.26
N LEU A 133 -2.93 -1.32 3.93
CA LEU A 133 -2.81 0.13 4.16
C LEU A 133 -2.83 0.52 5.65
N SER A 134 -3.03 -0.44 6.55
CA SER A 134 -3.16 -0.23 8.00
C SER A 134 -1.96 -0.73 8.82
N THR A 135 -1.16 -1.63 8.26
CA THR A 135 0.07 -2.20 8.87
C THR A 135 1.16 -2.26 7.81
N ALA A 136 2.42 -2.31 8.21
CA ALA A 136 3.56 -2.38 7.28
C ALA A 136 3.77 -3.80 6.73
N GLY A 137 3.56 -4.82 7.56
CA GLY A 137 3.58 -6.24 7.19
C GLY A 137 2.49 -7.05 7.87
N ARG A 138 2.39 -8.34 7.50
CA ARG A 138 1.68 -9.40 8.23
C ARG A 138 2.26 -10.79 7.93
N ALA A 139 2.72 -11.52 8.93
CA ALA A 139 3.01 -12.94 8.83
C ALA A 139 1.73 -13.79 8.84
N LYS A 140 1.71 -14.83 7.99
CA LYS A 140 0.69 -15.88 7.94
C LYS A 140 1.37 -17.25 7.94
N TRP A 141 0.81 -18.16 8.74
CA TRP A 141 1.21 -19.56 8.72
C TRP A 141 -0.04 -20.46 8.76
N HIS A 142 -0.01 -21.50 7.94
CA HIS A 142 -1.06 -22.51 7.89
C HIS A 142 -0.44 -23.90 7.82
N ARG A 143 -1.08 -24.86 8.50
CA ARG A 143 -0.74 -26.28 8.45
C ARG A 143 -1.97 -27.09 8.09
N SER A 144 -1.88 -27.83 6.98
CA SER A 144 -2.94 -28.72 6.50
C SER A 144 -3.03 -29.99 7.37
N LYS A 145 -4.10 -30.78 7.20
CA LYS A 145 -4.28 -32.05 7.94
C LYS A 145 -3.26 -33.11 7.53
N GLU A 146 -2.81 -33.03 6.28
CA GLU A 146 -1.78 -33.84 5.65
C GLU A 146 -0.36 -33.44 6.10
N GLY A 147 -0.26 -32.42 6.97
CA GLY A 147 0.99 -31.95 7.55
C GLY A 147 1.74 -30.92 6.72
N VAL A 148 1.26 -30.59 5.50
CA VAL A 148 1.85 -29.58 4.63
C VAL A 148 1.78 -28.21 5.31
N GLN A 149 2.91 -27.52 5.41
CA GLN A 149 2.98 -26.17 5.94
C GLN A 149 3.13 -25.16 4.81
N THR A 150 2.34 -24.09 4.85
CA THR A 150 2.47 -22.94 3.96
C THR A 150 2.73 -21.67 4.78
N THR A 151 3.53 -20.79 4.21
CA THR A 151 4.06 -19.58 4.85
C THR A 151 4.01 -18.42 3.88
N GLU A 152 3.54 -17.27 4.35
CA GLU A 152 3.40 -16.06 3.55
C GLU A 152 3.67 -14.85 4.46
N ILE A 153 4.45 -13.89 3.97
CA ILE A 153 4.62 -12.58 4.60
C ILE A 153 4.00 -11.56 3.64
N GLU A 154 2.88 -10.95 4.03
CA GLU A 154 2.34 -9.80 3.31
C GLU A 154 3.17 -8.56 3.64
N LEU A 155 3.50 -7.78 2.62
CA LEU A 155 4.32 -6.57 2.69
C LEU A 155 3.57 -5.41 2.04
N ALA A 156 3.42 -4.29 2.77
CA ALA A 156 2.62 -3.16 2.32
C ALA A 156 3.38 -2.28 1.32
N ALA A 157 3.18 -2.52 0.02
CA ALA A 157 3.86 -1.83 -1.09
C ALA A 157 3.65 -0.29 -1.17
N LYS A 158 2.86 0.32 -0.27
CA LYS A 158 2.70 1.79 -0.15
C LYS A 158 3.27 2.38 1.14
N ILE A 159 3.75 1.52 2.05
CA ILE A 159 4.33 1.89 3.34
C ILE A 159 5.83 1.52 3.34
N LEU A 160 6.19 0.42 2.69
CA LEU A 160 7.55 -0.06 2.52
C LEU A 160 8.20 0.55 1.27
N ASP A 161 8.44 1.86 1.35
CA ASP A 161 9.00 2.72 0.30
C ASP A 161 10.52 2.90 0.39
N CYS A 162 11.19 2.27 1.37
CA CYS A 162 12.64 2.26 1.50
C CYS A 162 13.17 0.98 2.17
N GLU A 163 14.45 0.68 1.94
CA GLU A 163 15.15 -0.49 2.49
C GLU A 163 15.07 -0.60 4.01
N GLU A 164 15.17 0.52 4.73
CA GLU A 164 15.11 0.53 6.20
C GLU A 164 13.76 0.03 6.74
N ARG A 165 12.65 0.47 6.14
CA ARG A 165 11.32 -0.01 6.51
C ARG A 165 11.16 -1.48 6.17
N ILE A 166 11.70 -1.91 5.02
CA ILE A 166 11.67 -3.31 4.58
C ILE A 166 12.43 -4.20 5.54
N ARG A 167 13.70 -3.92 5.84
CA ARG A 167 14.52 -4.78 6.72
C ARG A 167 13.92 -4.90 8.13
N ASN A 168 13.40 -3.80 8.68
CA ASN A 168 12.80 -3.79 10.02
C ASN A 168 11.47 -4.57 10.03
N THR A 169 10.57 -4.30 9.08
CA THR A 169 9.26 -4.98 8.95
C THR A 169 9.43 -6.46 8.62
N LEU A 170 10.20 -6.79 7.59
CA LEU A 170 10.41 -8.18 7.18
C LEU A 170 11.02 -9.02 8.32
N SER A 171 11.98 -8.46 9.06
CA SER A 171 12.56 -9.15 10.21
C SER A 171 11.56 -9.36 11.35
N HIS A 172 10.67 -8.40 11.59
CA HIS A 172 9.56 -8.53 12.55
C HIS A 172 8.66 -9.73 12.20
N GLU A 173 8.23 -9.81 10.94
CA GLU A 173 7.36 -10.88 10.44
C GLU A 173 8.08 -12.25 10.39
N MET A 174 9.37 -12.28 10.06
CA MET A 174 10.18 -13.50 10.15
C MET A 174 10.34 -14.00 11.59
N CYS A 175 10.42 -13.10 12.58
CA CYS A 175 10.44 -13.51 13.99
C CYS A 175 9.11 -14.13 14.44
N HIS A 176 7.96 -13.67 13.91
CA HIS A 176 6.68 -14.36 14.12
C HIS A 176 6.70 -15.77 13.53
N LEU A 177 7.09 -15.93 12.26
CA LEU A 177 7.22 -17.25 11.63
C LEU A 177 8.16 -18.17 12.42
N ALA A 178 9.27 -17.65 12.95
CA ALA A 178 10.19 -18.42 13.79
C ALA A 178 9.52 -18.98 15.06
N THR A 179 8.75 -18.15 15.78
CA THR A 179 8.01 -18.63 16.97
C THR A 179 6.98 -19.72 16.65
N TRP A 180 6.29 -19.59 15.51
CA TRP A 180 5.23 -20.52 15.13
C TRP A 180 5.76 -21.85 14.56
N ILE A 181 6.91 -21.82 13.88
CA ILE A 181 7.47 -22.96 13.14
C ILE A 181 8.61 -23.65 13.91
N ILE A 182 9.54 -22.87 14.47
CA ILE A 182 10.76 -23.38 15.11
C ILE A 182 10.49 -23.72 16.57
N ASP A 183 9.86 -22.82 17.31
CA ASP A 183 9.49 -23.06 18.72
C ASP A 183 8.15 -23.80 18.87
N ALA A 184 7.42 -23.97 17.75
CA ALA A 184 6.12 -24.62 17.68
C ALA A 184 5.05 -24.02 18.62
N ASP A 185 5.07 -22.70 18.84
CA ASP A 185 4.04 -21.97 19.58
C ASP A 185 3.27 -20.98 18.69
N PRO A 186 2.17 -21.41 18.01
CA PRO A 186 1.36 -20.53 17.16
C PRO A 186 0.50 -19.53 17.93
N LYS A 187 0.57 -19.47 19.27
CA LYS A 187 -0.12 -18.46 20.10
C LYS A 187 0.81 -17.33 20.53
N GLU A 188 2.12 -17.52 20.38
CA GLU A 188 3.10 -16.47 20.64
C GLU A 188 2.90 -15.30 19.67
N THR A 189 2.99 -14.09 20.23
CA THR A 189 2.87 -12.82 19.51
C THR A 189 4.17 -12.04 19.72
N HIS A 190 4.25 -11.22 20.76
CA HIS A 190 5.42 -10.41 21.12
C HIS A 190 5.99 -10.77 22.51
N GLY A 191 5.81 -12.01 22.94
CA GLY A 191 6.26 -12.56 24.21
C GLY A 191 7.75 -12.92 24.25
N LYS A 192 8.10 -13.94 25.04
CA LYS A 192 9.50 -14.25 25.37
C LYS A 192 10.24 -14.89 24.19
N LEU A 193 9.57 -15.77 23.45
CA LEU A 193 10.20 -16.46 22.31
C LEU A 193 10.45 -15.46 21.18
N TRP A 194 9.45 -14.65 20.86
CA TRP A 194 9.57 -13.58 19.86
C TRP A 194 10.70 -12.61 20.20
N LYS A 195 10.77 -12.11 21.45
CA LYS A 195 11.86 -11.24 21.91
C LYS A 195 13.24 -11.89 21.80
N THR A 196 13.33 -13.22 21.97
CA THR A 196 14.58 -13.96 21.80
C THR A 196 15.02 -13.97 20.34
N TRP A 197 14.10 -14.19 19.39
CA TRP A 197 14.40 -14.10 17.96
C TRP A 197 14.76 -12.69 17.53
N THR A 198 14.04 -11.67 17.98
CA THR A 198 14.38 -10.29 17.61
C THR A 198 15.75 -9.86 18.14
N ALA A 199 16.11 -10.27 19.35
CA ALA A 199 17.46 -10.05 19.89
C ALA A 199 18.55 -10.76 19.06
N LYS A 200 18.30 -12.00 18.58
CA LYS A 200 19.23 -12.70 17.66
C LYS A 200 19.39 -11.95 16.34
N VAL A 201 18.29 -11.46 15.73
CA VAL A 201 18.37 -10.68 14.49
C VAL A 201 19.15 -9.39 14.70
N MET A 202 18.80 -8.58 15.71
CA MET A 202 19.46 -7.31 16.00
C MET A 202 20.94 -7.48 16.40
N LEU A 203 21.31 -8.59 17.05
CA LEU A 203 22.71 -8.94 17.31
C LEU A 203 23.46 -9.30 16.01
N LYS A 204 22.81 -10.01 15.09
CA LYS A 204 23.42 -10.41 13.81
C LYS A 204 23.52 -9.26 12.81
N ARG A 205 22.57 -8.34 12.85
CA ARG A 205 22.40 -7.18 11.98
C ARG A 205 22.08 -5.93 12.82
N PRO A 206 23.10 -5.23 13.36
CA PRO A 206 22.92 -4.10 14.26
C PRO A 206 22.19 -2.90 13.65
N GLU A 207 22.12 -2.81 12.33
CA GLU A 207 21.36 -1.78 11.61
C GLU A 207 19.85 -2.10 11.46
N ILE A 208 19.42 -3.32 11.80
CA ILE A 208 18.00 -3.68 11.89
C ILE A 208 17.51 -3.34 13.30
N THR A 209 16.37 -2.66 13.40
CA THR A 209 15.71 -2.37 14.67
C THR A 209 14.31 -2.97 14.66
N ILE A 210 14.03 -3.89 15.58
CA ILE A 210 12.74 -4.57 15.69
C ILE A 210 12.06 -4.18 17.00
N SER A 211 10.99 -3.40 16.88
CA SER A 211 10.06 -3.04 17.94
C SER A 211 8.79 -3.92 17.87
N THR A 212 7.96 -3.91 18.91
CA THR A 212 6.67 -4.65 18.92
C THR A 212 5.58 -3.99 18.07
N ARG A 213 5.84 -2.80 17.52
CA ARG A 213 4.94 -2.05 16.63
C ARG A 213 5.78 -1.24 15.66
N HIS A 214 5.45 -1.33 14.38
CA HIS A 214 5.95 -0.49 13.31
C HIS A 214 5.80 1.00 13.67
N ASP A 215 6.90 1.73 13.87
CA ASP A 215 6.95 3.09 14.45
C ASP A 215 7.29 4.20 13.43
N TYR A 216 7.16 3.90 12.14
CA TYR A 216 7.55 4.80 11.04
C TYR A 216 6.46 5.82 10.69
N ASP A 217 6.86 7.06 10.38
CA ASP A 217 5.97 8.09 9.83
C ASP A 217 5.48 7.74 8.42
N ILE A 218 4.26 7.19 8.31
CA ILE A 218 3.66 6.86 7.01
C ILE A 218 3.29 8.14 6.26
N SER A 219 3.93 8.36 5.10
CA SER A 219 3.66 9.52 4.25
C SER A 219 2.39 9.33 3.43
N TYR A 220 1.28 9.87 3.93
CA TYR A 220 0.00 9.81 3.24
C TYR A 220 -0.16 10.94 2.20
N PRO A 221 -0.42 10.63 0.91
CA PRO A 221 -0.57 11.66 -0.14
C PRO A 221 -1.85 12.49 -0.02
N TYR A 222 -2.84 12.04 0.77
CA TYR A 222 -4.08 12.77 1.03
C TYR A 222 -4.33 12.87 2.53
N GLN A 223 -3.86 13.97 3.13
CA GLN A 223 -4.09 14.29 4.52
C GLN A 223 -5.31 15.21 4.68
N TRP A 224 -6.08 14.99 5.74
CA TRP A 224 -7.27 15.77 6.08
C TRP A 224 -7.20 16.18 7.54
N LYS A 225 -7.40 17.47 7.83
CA LYS A 225 -7.39 18.01 9.19
C LYS A 225 -8.80 18.29 9.67
N CYS A 226 -9.12 17.94 10.91
CA CYS A 226 -10.35 18.41 11.56
C CYS A 226 -10.24 19.89 11.92
N GLU A 227 -11.23 20.71 11.55
CA GLU A 227 -11.26 22.14 11.89
C GLU A 227 -11.41 22.40 13.40
N LEU A 228 -12.08 21.50 14.14
CA LEU A 228 -12.32 21.65 15.59
C LEU A 228 -11.19 21.06 16.43
N CYS A 229 -11.00 19.73 16.42
CA CYS A 229 -10.02 19.08 17.29
C CYS A 229 -8.60 18.98 16.69
N SER A 230 -8.35 19.54 15.51
CA SER A 230 -7.07 19.48 14.79
C SER A 230 -6.50 18.08 14.48
N LYS A 231 -7.19 16.96 14.78
CA LYS A 231 -6.73 15.61 14.38
C LYS A 231 -6.56 15.55 12.86
N VAL A 232 -5.41 15.02 12.44
CA VAL A 232 -5.08 14.75 11.03
C VAL A 232 -5.37 13.27 10.72
N TYR A 233 -5.95 13.02 9.55
CA TYR A 233 -6.25 11.71 8.99
C TYR A 233 -5.50 11.54 7.68
N GLY A 234 -4.61 10.55 7.62
CA GLY A 234 -3.85 10.23 6.41
C GLY A 234 -4.55 9.16 5.57
N ARG A 235 -4.67 9.35 4.25
CA ARG A 235 -5.24 8.37 3.32
C ARG A 235 -4.40 8.25 2.05
N PHE A 236 -4.32 7.02 1.51
CA PHE A 236 -3.69 6.72 0.21
C PHE A 236 -4.60 6.98 -1.00
N SER A 237 -5.85 7.43 -0.77
CA SER A 237 -6.80 7.86 -1.81
C SER A 237 -7.62 9.05 -1.33
N LYS A 238 -8.27 9.77 -2.27
CA LYS A 238 -9.24 10.85 -1.95
C LYS A 238 -10.60 10.27 -1.55
N SER A 239 -10.62 9.36 -0.57
CA SER A 239 -11.82 8.61 -0.16
C SER A 239 -12.74 9.39 0.79
N ILE A 240 -12.20 10.35 1.54
CA ILE A 240 -12.98 11.17 2.46
C ILE A 240 -13.79 12.20 1.65
N ARG A 241 -15.10 12.22 1.89
CA ARG A 241 -16.07 13.18 1.38
C ARG A 241 -16.51 14.09 2.53
N PRO A 242 -16.00 15.33 2.66
CA PRO A 242 -16.31 16.22 3.79
C PRO A 242 -17.78 16.65 3.91
N ASP A 243 -18.56 16.38 2.87
CA ASP A 243 -20.01 16.54 2.77
C ASP A 243 -20.79 15.35 3.37
N GLU A 244 -20.16 14.19 3.53
CA GLU A 244 -20.78 12.95 4.07
C GLU A 244 -20.13 12.42 5.35
N CYS A 245 -18.91 12.89 5.67
CA CYS A 245 -18.10 12.40 6.79
C CYS A 245 -17.70 13.54 7.73
N VAL A 246 -17.83 13.29 9.03
CA VAL A 246 -17.29 14.13 10.11
C VAL A 246 -16.05 13.49 10.73
N CYS A 247 -15.27 14.27 11.47
CA CYS A 247 -14.12 13.75 12.23
C CYS A 247 -14.57 12.65 13.21
N GLY A 248 -14.05 11.43 13.05
CA GLY A 248 -14.38 10.31 13.95
C GLY A 248 -13.98 10.53 15.41
N SER A 249 -13.00 11.41 15.68
CA SER A 249 -12.47 11.66 17.03
C SER A 249 -13.33 12.62 17.86
N CYS A 250 -13.80 13.73 17.28
CA CYS A 250 -14.71 14.67 17.98
C CYS A 250 -16.17 14.54 17.55
N LYS A 251 -16.48 13.74 16.52
CA LYS A 251 -17.81 13.44 15.97
C LYS A 251 -18.60 14.64 15.40
N GLU A 252 -18.05 15.85 15.52
CA GLU A 252 -18.69 17.10 15.08
C GLU A 252 -17.91 17.81 13.96
N GLY A 253 -16.57 17.89 14.12
CA GLY A 253 -15.75 18.76 13.29
C GLY A 253 -15.59 18.29 11.85
N LYS A 254 -15.76 19.22 10.91
CA LYS A 254 -15.56 19.01 9.47
C LYS A 254 -14.08 18.73 9.15
N LEU A 255 -13.86 17.98 8.07
CA LEU A 255 -12.52 17.60 7.59
C LEU A 255 -12.12 18.45 6.37
N VAL A 256 -11.05 19.24 6.50
CA VAL A 256 -10.46 20.03 5.41
C VAL A 256 -9.24 19.34 4.80
N PRO A 257 -9.05 19.38 3.47
CA PRO A 257 -7.90 18.76 2.81
C PRO A 257 -6.63 19.58 3.02
N LEU A 258 -5.53 18.92 3.40
CA LEU A 258 -4.18 19.50 3.46
C LEU A 258 -3.39 19.29 2.15
N PHE A 259 -4.08 19.08 1.03
CA PHE A 259 -3.49 18.82 -0.28
C PHE A 259 -4.20 19.61 -1.38
N ALA A 260 -3.53 19.79 -2.52
CA ALA A 260 -4.07 20.54 -3.65
C ALA A 260 -5.40 19.95 -4.15
N THR A 261 -6.48 20.70 -3.96
CA THR A 261 -7.78 20.45 -4.57
C THR A 261 -7.96 21.38 -5.76
N ARG A 262 -8.26 20.81 -6.94
CA ARG A 262 -8.70 21.62 -8.08
C ARG A 262 -10.12 22.05 -7.78
N GLN A 263 -10.34 23.34 -7.54
CA GLN A 263 -11.71 23.86 -7.51
C GLN A 263 -12.34 23.62 -8.88
N ARG A 264 -13.46 22.87 -8.90
CA ARG A 264 -14.28 22.80 -10.11
C ARG A 264 -14.88 24.17 -10.31
N ALA A 265 -14.65 24.79 -11.47
CA ALA A 265 -15.40 25.97 -11.88
C ALA A 265 -16.91 25.69 -11.70
N PRO A 266 -17.68 26.66 -11.18
CA PRO A 266 -19.10 26.46 -10.95
C PRO A 266 -19.77 25.98 -12.24
N LYS A 267 -20.56 24.90 -12.14
CA LYS A 267 -21.32 24.39 -13.28
C LYS A 267 -22.29 25.48 -13.70
N THR A 268 -22.03 26.13 -14.84
CA THR A 268 -23.01 27.00 -15.47
C THR A 268 -24.29 26.19 -15.68
N PRO A 269 -25.47 26.68 -15.25
CA PRO A 269 -26.71 25.94 -15.44
C PRO A 269 -26.93 25.76 -16.94
N LYS A 270 -27.19 24.52 -17.36
CA LYS A 270 -27.58 24.22 -18.73
C LYS A 270 -29.01 24.72 -18.94
N THR A 271 -29.17 25.98 -19.35
CA THR A 271 -30.44 26.49 -19.85
C THR A 271 -30.85 25.65 -21.05
N SER A 272 -31.93 24.87 -20.91
CA SER A 272 -32.46 24.02 -21.96
C SER A 272 -32.94 24.89 -23.13
N LYS A 273 -32.25 24.81 -24.28
CA LYS A 273 -32.70 25.44 -25.53
C LYS A 273 -33.90 24.68 -26.12
N MET A 274 -35.08 24.88 -25.53
CA MET A 274 -36.38 24.39 -26.03
C MET A 274 -37.41 25.52 -25.92
N ALA A 275 -37.23 26.56 -26.74
CA ALA A 275 -38.22 27.62 -26.97
C ALA A 275 -37.86 28.40 -28.25
N ALA A 276 -38.38 27.94 -29.39
CA ALA A 276 -38.44 28.71 -30.63
C ALA A 276 -39.62 28.18 -31.46
N ILE A 277 -40.80 28.75 -31.22
CA ILE A 277 -42.01 28.47 -31.99
C ILE A 277 -41.90 29.17 -33.35
N LYS A 278 -42.27 28.48 -34.43
CA LYS A 278 -42.84 29.16 -35.61
C LYS A 278 -43.91 28.28 -36.25
N ALA A 279 -45.06 28.88 -36.52
CA ALA A 279 -46.23 28.24 -37.07
C ALA A 279 -46.18 28.14 -38.60
N ASN A 280 -47.02 27.28 -39.17
CA ASN A 280 -47.83 27.55 -40.36
C ASN A 280 -49.00 26.55 -40.41
N ASP A 281 -50.10 26.95 -41.04
CA ASP A 281 -51.43 26.33 -40.91
C ASP A 281 -51.68 25.08 -41.79
N SER A 282 -52.42 24.12 -41.22
CA SER A 282 -53.66 23.44 -41.68
C SER A 282 -54.00 23.26 -43.18
N PRO A 283 -54.96 22.36 -43.55
CA PRO A 283 -55.48 21.15 -42.86
C PRO A 283 -55.65 19.90 -43.78
N CYS A 284 -55.86 18.71 -43.21
CA CYS A 284 -57.01 17.86 -43.59
C CYS A 284 -57.29 16.68 -42.62
N SER A 285 -58.54 16.24 -42.62
CA SER A 285 -59.20 15.30 -41.68
C SER A 285 -59.11 13.81 -42.05
N ILE A 286 -59.26 12.91 -41.05
CA ILE A 286 -60.32 11.87 -40.91
C ILE A 286 -60.10 11.04 -39.62
N THR A 287 -61.17 10.46 -39.05
CA THR A 287 -61.26 9.73 -37.77
C THR A 287 -61.32 8.17 -37.97
N PRO A 288 -61.84 7.30 -37.06
CA PRO A 288 -61.11 6.73 -35.90
C PRO A 288 -61.18 5.18 -35.66
N VAL A 289 -60.15 4.57 -35.03
CA VAL A 289 -60.22 3.40 -34.07
C VAL A 289 -60.65 2.01 -34.68
N PRO A 290 -60.43 0.76 -34.10
CA PRO A 290 -59.91 0.28 -32.79
C PRO A 290 -58.78 -0.81 -32.75
N LYS A 291 -58.42 -1.17 -31.49
CA LYS A 291 -57.61 -2.29 -30.93
C LYS A 291 -57.67 -3.69 -31.59
N VAL A 292 -56.55 -4.44 -31.54
CA VAL A 292 -56.51 -5.90 -31.19
C VAL A 292 -55.29 -6.25 -30.30
N THR A 293 -55.52 -7.24 -29.42
CA THR A 293 -54.78 -7.90 -28.34
C THR A 293 -53.41 -8.59 -28.63
N ALA A 294 -52.42 -8.41 -27.73
CA ALA A 294 -51.39 -9.31 -27.11
C ALA A 294 -50.77 -10.55 -27.85
N PRO A 295 -49.82 -11.33 -27.25
CA PRO A 295 -48.69 -11.04 -26.34
C PRO A 295 -47.32 -11.60 -26.87
N GLY A 296 -46.17 -11.29 -26.23
CA GLY A 296 -44.96 -12.11 -26.45
C GLY A 296 -43.61 -11.64 -25.87
N LEU A 297 -42.93 -12.58 -25.18
CA LEU A 297 -41.48 -12.82 -25.13
C LEU A 297 -40.50 -11.88 -24.33
N LYS A 298 -40.11 -12.41 -23.16
CA LYS A 298 -38.74 -12.65 -22.65
C LYS A 298 -37.70 -11.51 -22.59
N PHE A 299 -37.48 -11.05 -21.35
CA PHE A 299 -36.22 -11.07 -20.61
C PHE A 299 -34.89 -11.26 -21.38
N CYS A 300 -34.00 -10.28 -21.26
CA CYS A 300 -32.55 -10.44 -21.32
C CYS A 300 -31.89 -9.55 -20.25
N THR A 301 -31.41 -10.14 -19.15
CA THR A 301 -30.42 -9.50 -18.26
C THR A 301 -29.03 -9.78 -18.81
N LEU A 302 -28.27 -8.74 -19.14
CA LEU A 302 -26.82 -8.87 -19.32
C LEU A 302 -26.13 -8.64 -17.98
N SER A 303 -25.88 -9.77 -17.30
CA SER A 303 -24.78 -9.91 -16.35
C SER A 303 -23.47 -10.05 -17.14
N GLU A 304 -22.41 -9.36 -16.75
CA GLU A 304 -21.05 -9.77 -17.07
C GLU A 304 -20.07 -9.20 -16.04
N SER A 305 -19.76 -10.04 -15.06
CA SER A 305 -18.49 -10.06 -14.33
C SER A 305 -17.56 -11.03 -15.04
N ASP A 306 -16.28 -10.72 -15.20
CA ASP A 306 -15.18 -11.51 -14.63
C ASP A 306 -13.78 -11.02 -15.07
N SER A 307 -12.87 -10.97 -14.08
CA SER A 307 -11.67 -11.85 -13.94
C SER A 307 -11.32 -12.76 -15.16
N ASP A 308 -10.06 -13.10 -15.47
CA ASP A 308 -8.84 -13.13 -14.65
C ASP A 308 -7.54 -13.11 -15.49
N ILE A 309 -6.40 -13.29 -14.80
CA ILE A 309 -5.03 -13.39 -15.33
C ILE A 309 -4.74 -14.76 -15.97
N GLU A 310 -3.94 -14.79 -17.04
CA GLU A 310 -3.07 -15.93 -17.35
C GLU A 310 -1.61 -15.50 -17.64
N ILE A 311 -0.66 -16.30 -17.15
CA ILE A 311 0.77 -16.26 -17.51
C ILE A 311 1.16 -17.69 -17.83
N LEU A 312 1.82 -17.89 -18.98
CA LEU A 312 2.51 -19.14 -19.29
C LEU A 312 3.79 -18.85 -20.07
N VAL A 313 4.91 -19.33 -19.53
CA VAL A 313 6.23 -19.34 -20.18
C VAL A 313 6.46 -20.72 -20.74
N ASN A 314 7.00 -20.81 -21.95
CA ASN A 314 7.74 -22.00 -22.40
C ASN A 314 8.88 -21.57 -23.33
N ALA A 315 10.04 -22.17 -23.13
CA ALA A 315 11.21 -22.02 -23.98
C ALA A 315 11.87 -23.39 -24.14
N MET A 316 12.24 -23.75 -25.37
CA MET A 316 13.41 -24.56 -25.75
C MET A 316 13.33 -24.86 -27.24
N GLY A 317 14.25 -24.29 -28.02
CA GLY A 317 14.54 -24.73 -29.38
C GLY A 317 15.89 -25.46 -29.37
N SER A 318 15.90 -26.73 -29.75
CA SER A 318 17.13 -27.51 -29.93
C SER A 318 17.49 -27.55 -31.41
N THR A 319 18.66 -27.03 -31.77
CA THR A 319 19.26 -27.18 -33.10
C THR A 319 20.15 -28.41 -33.16
N ALA A 320 20.09 -29.14 -34.27
CA ALA A 320 20.88 -30.35 -34.50
C ALA A 320 22.38 -30.07 -34.70
N ILE A 321 23.21 -31.07 -34.37
CA ILE A 321 24.50 -31.33 -35.03
C ILE A 321 24.50 -32.81 -35.42
N VAL A 322 25.15 -33.10 -36.55
CA VAL A 322 25.24 -34.39 -37.23
C VAL A 322 26.66 -34.96 -37.11
N ASP A 323 26.79 -36.26 -37.38
CA ASP A 323 28.00 -37.08 -37.44
C ASP A 323 28.69 -37.44 -36.11
#